data_AF-A0A819UY84-F1
#
_entry.id   AF-A0A819UY84-F1
#
_cell.length_a   1.000
_cell.length_b   1.000
_cell.length_c   1.000
_cell.angle_alpha   90.00
_cell.angle_beta   90.00
_cell.angle_gamma   90.00
#
_symmetry.space_group_name_H-M   'P 1'
#
loop_
_entity.id
_entity.type
_entity.pdbx_description
1 polymer ?
#
loop_
_entity_poly.entity_id
_entity_poly.type
_entity_poly.pdbx_seq_one_letter_code
_entity_poly.pdbx_strand_id
1 'polypeptide(L)' 'MKTCKGKPIFEYQGYLYIVSKESGDKVIWCCHNYRHGQCRGRLHTIHNQVTQTVGVHNHEPNHSTGQVATA' A
#
# COMPACT_ATOMS: atom_id res chain seq x y z
N MET A 1 -17.10 -23.18 -0.08
CA MET A 1 -15.99 -22.66 -0.90
C MET A 1 -15.17 -21.72 -0.03
N LYS A 2 -13.98 -22.13 0.42
CA LYS A 2 -13.16 -21.33 1.35
C LYS A 2 -12.48 -20.23 0.53
N THR A 3 -13.06 -19.04 0.45
CA THR A 3 -12.35 -17.90 -0.11
C THR A 3 -11.24 -17.55 0.88
N CYS A 4 -10.00 -17.80 0.48
CA CYS A 4 -8.82 -17.56 1.31
C CYS A 4 -8.74 -16.06 1.62
N LYS A 5 -9.02 -15.71 2.88
CA LYS A 5 -8.86 -14.40 3.54
C LYS A 5 -7.91 -13.48 2.75
N GLY A 6 -8.49 -12.46 2.12
CA GLY A 6 -7.75 -11.45 1.35
C GLY A 6 -6.61 -10.88 2.18
N LYS A 7 -5.44 -10.73 1.55
CA LYS A 7 -4.30 -10.04 2.16
C LYS A 7 -4.73 -8.62 2.57
N PRO A 8 -4.22 -8.05 3.66
CA PRO A 8 -4.55 -6.68 4.04
C PRO A 8 -4.14 -5.72 2.92
N ILE A 9 -5.04 -4.81 2.55
CA ILE A 9 -4.82 -3.78 1.53
C ILE A 9 -4.83 -2.42 2.24
N PHE A 10 -3.87 -1.57 1.89
CA PHE A 10 -3.73 -0.21 2.38
C PHE A 10 -3.83 0.75 1.19
N GLU A 11 -4.78 1.68 1.23
CA GLU A 11 -4.91 2.71 0.22
C GLU A 11 -4.18 3.97 0.67
N TYR A 12 -3.28 4.49 -0.16
CA TYR A 12 -2.59 5.75 0.10
C TYR A 12 -2.31 6.49 -1.20
N GLN A 13 -2.66 7.78 -1.25
CA GLN A 13 -2.48 8.64 -2.43
C GLN A 13 -3.07 8.04 -3.73
N GLY A 14 -4.19 7.32 -3.63
CA GLY A 14 -4.84 6.66 -4.78
C GLY A 14 -4.14 5.39 -5.27
N TYR A 15 -3.14 4.90 -4.54
CA TYR A 15 -2.47 3.63 -4.82
C TYR A 15 -2.83 2.59 -3.76
N LEU A 16 -3.04 1.35 -4.22
CA LEU A 16 -3.24 0.21 -3.33
C LEU A 16 -1.91 -0.46 -3.02
N TYR A 17 -1.69 -0.70 -1.74
CA TYR A 17 -0.53 -1.40 -1.22
C TYR A 17 -0.97 -2.67 -0.50
N ILE A 18 -0.17 -3.72 -0.59
CA ILE A 18 -0.35 -4.99 0.10
C ILE A 18 0.79 -5.21 1.08
N VAL A 19 0.49 -5.86 2.21
CA VAL A 19 1.52 -6.18 3.20
C VAL A 19 2.59 -7.07 2.57
N SER A 20 3.83 -6.58 2.61
CA SER A 20 5.00 -7.32 2.15
C SER A 20 5.78 -7.89 3.34
N LYS A 21 5.98 -7.09 4.39
CA LYS A 21 6.71 -7.51 5.59
C LYS A 21 6.22 -6.73 6.80
N GLU A 22 5.98 -7.42 7.90
CA GLU A 22 5.65 -6.85 9.19
C GLU A 22 6.83 -7.07 10.14
N SER A 23 7.21 -6.03 10.88
CA SER A 23 8.38 -6.03 11.76
C SER A 23 8.04 -5.25 13.02
N GLY A 24 7.49 -5.96 14.01
CA GLY A 24 6.96 -5.35 15.23
C GLY A 24 5.91 -4.29 14.88
N ASP A 25 6.20 -3.05 15.24
CA ASP A 25 5.34 -1.90 15.00
C ASP A 25 5.39 -1.34 13.57
N LYS A 26 6.39 -1.74 12.78
CA LYS A 26 6.61 -1.27 11.41
C LYS A 26 6.08 -2.27 10.40
N VAL A 27 5.22 -1.83 9.51
CA VAL A 27 4.73 -2.59 8.36
C VAL A 27 5.26 -1.99 7.06
N ILE A 28 5.83 -2.85 6.23
CA ILE A 28 6.32 -2.55 4.89
C ILE A 28 5.31 -3.10 3.90
N TRP A 29 4.78 -2.20 3.10
CA TRP A 29 3.82 -2.50 2.05
C TRP A 29 4.46 -2.30 0.68
N CYS A 30 4.06 -3.14 -0.28
CA CYS A 30 4.44 -3.02 -1.69
C CYS A 30 3.18 -2.73 -2.50
N CYS A 31 3.31 -1.99 -3.60
CA CYS A 31 2.19 -1.72 -4.48
C CYS A 31 1.52 -3.02 -4.96
N HIS A 32 0.20 -3.04 -5.05
CA HIS A 32 -0.56 -4.18 -5.57
C HIS A 32 -0.11 -4.56 -6.99
N ASN A 33 0.19 -3.56 -7.82
CA ASN A 33 0.72 -3.73 -9.18
C ASN A 33 2.21 -4.11 -9.22
N TYR A 34 2.87 -4.39 -8.09
CA TYR A 34 4.24 -4.90 -8.09
C TYR A 34 4.37 -6.20 -8.91
N ARG A 35 3.37 -7.10 -8.83
CA ARG A 35 3.40 -8.38 -9.56
C ARG A 35 2.96 -8.27 -11.02
N HIS A 36 2.06 -7.34 -11.34
CA HIS A 36 1.45 -7.23 -12.66
C HIS A 36 2.13 -6.18 -13.55
N GLY A 37 2.68 -5.12 -12.98
CA GLY A 37 3.32 -4.00 -13.70
C GLY A 37 4.72 -3.66 -13.20
N GLN A 38 5.34 -4.52 -12.37
CA GLN A 38 6.66 -4.29 -11.77
C GLN A 38 6.77 -2.93 -11.03
N CYS A 39 5.64 -2.44 -10.52
CA CYS A 39 5.58 -1.18 -9.81
C CYS A 39 6.50 -1.20 -8.59
N ARG A 40 7.43 -0.24 -8.49
CA ARG A 40 8.40 -0.18 -7.39
C ARG A 40 7.92 0.66 -6.21
N GLY A 41 6.67 1.09 -6.22
CA GLY A 41 6.04 1.79 -5.11
C GLY A 41 6.00 0.94 -3.85
N ARG A 42 6.55 1.46 -2.76
CA ARG A 42 6.59 0.87 -1.42
C ARG A 42 6.13 1.92 -0.41
N LEU A 43 5.55 1.44 0.67
CA LEU A 43 5.07 2.26 1.76
C LEU A 43 5.54 1.66 3.08
N HIS A 44 6.01 2.48 4.00
CA HIS A 44 6.29 2.09 5.37
C HIS A 44 5.27 2.77 6.26
N THR A 45 4.63 1.97 7.11
CA THR A 45 3.75 2.45 8.17
C THR A 45 4.32 2.02 9.52
N ILE A 46 4.18 2.84 10.54
CA ILE A 46 4.50 2.51 11.94
C ILE A 46 3.26 2.86 12.77
N HIS A 47 2.79 1.94 13.62
CA HIS A 47 1.54 2.13 14.39
C HIS A 47 0.35 2.61 13.53
N ASN A 48 0.15 2.00 12.35
CA ASN A 48 -0.87 2.39 11.36
C ASN A 48 -0.73 3.81 10.77
N GLN A 49 0.35 4.54 11.04
CA GLN A 49 0.62 5.83 10.42
C GLN A 49 1.65 5.69 9.31
N VAL A 50 1.42 6.37 8.19
CA VAL A 50 2.39 6.42 7.09
C VAL A 50 3.61 7.21 7.54
N THR A 51 4.76 6.55 7.57
CA THR A 51 6.03 7.18 7.94
C THR A 51 6.91 7.46 6.73
N GLN A 52 6.78 6.65 5.68
CA GLN A 52 7.60 6.82 4.49
C GLN A 52 6.95 6.21 3.24
N THR A 53 7.00 6.93 2.12
CA THR A 53 6.73 6.41 0.78
C THR A 53 8.06 6.27 0.03
N VAL A 54 8.32 5.11 -0.56
CA VAL A 54 9.57 4.82 -1.29
C VAL A 54 9.26 4.28 -2.67
N GLY A 55 10.00 4.72 -3.68
CA GLY A 55 9.87 4.22 -5.05
C GLY A 55 8.82 4.96 -5.87
N VAL A 56 8.88 4.74 -7.18
CA VAL A 56 8.06 5.43 -8.18
C VAL A 56 6.99 4.47 -8.69
N HIS A 57 5.75 4.94 -8.74
CA HIS A 57 4.67 4.23 -9.41
C HIS A 57 4.75 4.46 -10.91
N ASN A 58 4.78 3.39 -11.71
CA ASN A 58 4.81 3.50 -13.18
C ASN A 58 3.42 3.39 -13.83
N HIS A 59 2.37 3.25 -13.02
CA HIS A 59 1.00 3.06 -13.47
C HIS A 59 0.10 4.15 -12.91
N GLU A 60 -1.06 4.30 -13.54
CA GLU A 60 -2.08 5.23 -13.10
C GLU A 60 -2.64 4.83 -11.72
N PRO A 61 -3.07 5.81 -10.90
CA PRO A 61 -3.73 5.55 -9.63
C PRO A 61 -4.93 4.61 -9.85
N ASN A 62 -5.20 3.72 -8.90
CA ASN A 62 -6.27 2.72 -9.06
C ASN A 62 -7.68 3.30 -8.88
N HIS A 63 -7.80 4.63 -8.68
CA HIS A 63 -9.02 5.38 -8.34
C HIS A 63 -9.78 4.77 -7.14
N SER A 64 -9.71 5.37 -5.95
CA SER A 64 -10.67 6.41 -5.59
C SER A 64 -10.04 7.41 -4.63
N THR A 65 -10.20 8.68 -4.93
CA THR A 65 -9.85 9.80 -4.05
C THR A 65 -10.54 9.65 -2.69
N GLY A 66 -9.77 9.27 -1.68
CA GLY A 66 -10.04 9.54 -0.28
C GLY A 66 -9.02 10.54 0.26
N GLN A 67 -9.07 11.78 -0.22
CA GLN A 67 -8.40 12.89 0.47
C GLN A 67 -9.07 13.05 1.84
N VAL A 68 -8.46 12.49 2.88
CA VAL A 68 -8.61 13.01 4.24
C VAL A 68 -7.23 13.25 4.82
N ALA A 69 -6.82 14.51 4.79
CA ALA A 69 -5.91 15.06 5.76
C ALA A 69 -6.47 16.43 6.16
N THR A 70 -7.42 16.40 7.11
CA THR A 70 -7.51 17.26 8.29
C THR A 70 -6.25 18.11 8.53
N ALA A 71 -6.28 19.43 8.79
CA ALA A 71 -7.30 20.35 9.29
C ALA A 71 -7.12 21.74 8.66
#